data_AF-A0A926NBC5-F1
#
_entry.id   AF-A0A926NBC5-F1
#
_cell.length_a   1.000
_cell.length_b   1.000
_cell.length_c   1.000
_cell.angle_alpha   90.00
_cell.angle_beta   90.00
_cell.angle_gamma   90.00
#
_symmetry.space_group_name_H-M   'P 1'
#
loop_
_entity.id
_entity.type
_entity.pdbx_description
1 polymer ?
#
loop_
_entity_poly.entity_id
_entity_poly.type
_entity_poly.pdbx_seq_one_letter_code
_entity_poly.pdbx_strand_id
1 'polypeptide(L)'
;MNIDLTVNQVYMPYLQDDTRTQLFFGGSSSGKSFFLAQRTVLDVLDGNRNYLIVRNVLNTVKKSVFNEITKAIGAMNLSAFFNVNKSNMIITCKLNNKQIIFAGLDDPEKIKSITPIDGVVTDVWVEEATETKYQAVKQLGKRLRGRSKAKKRLILSFNPILQSHWIYKEYFGGWDDAKTAYRDDKLSILKTTYKNNDFLEPDDIAELENETDPYYKEVYTYGNWGVLGNVIFKNWEVQDLSDMRKTFDRFNNGLDFGYGDDPAALIHMHYDRKHKTLYILDELYEKEMTNDMLANDVKRIIEDQVVVCDSAEPKSIKELNDLGVRAIGAKKGPDSVRFGIQWLQQQRIIIDIRCQNTKNEFQTYRRKEDKQGNVLPVPVDKDNHTIDAIRYGCEEYMTKRPKVKVY
;
A
#
# COMPACT_ATOMS: atom_id res chain seq x y z
N MET A 1 21.58 11.05 -30.44
CA MET A 1 21.45 10.82 -28.99
C MET A 1 21.62 9.32 -28.80
N ASN A 2 22.62 8.87 -28.04
CA ASN A 2 22.71 7.44 -27.71
C ASN A 2 21.84 7.21 -26.47
N ILE A 3 20.88 6.30 -26.55
CA ILE A 3 19.94 6.03 -25.47
C ILE A 3 20.14 4.57 -25.08
N ASP A 4 20.62 4.36 -23.86
CA ASP A 4 20.79 3.01 -23.32
C ASP A 4 19.45 2.55 -22.73
N LEU A 5 18.85 1.53 -23.32
CA LEU A 5 17.54 1.00 -22.93
C LEU A 5 17.70 -0.42 -22.40
N THR A 6 17.24 -0.66 -21.18
CA THR A 6 17.34 -1.96 -20.50
C THR A 6 15.93 -2.47 -20.22
N VAL A 7 15.38 -3.29 -21.12
CA VAL A 7 13.98 -3.72 -21.03
C VAL A 7 13.89 -5.24 -21.20
N ASN A 8 13.24 -5.91 -20.23
CA ASN A 8 12.96 -7.34 -20.33
C ASN A 8 12.07 -7.62 -21.56
N GLN A 9 12.33 -8.74 -22.25
CA GLN A 9 11.70 -9.07 -23.53
C GLN A 9 10.15 -9.02 -23.47
N VAL A 10 9.57 -9.43 -22.35
CA VAL A 10 8.11 -9.45 -22.14
C VAL A 10 7.46 -8.07 -22.30
N TYR A 11 8.18 -6.99 -22.01
CA TYR A 11 7.66 -5.63 -22.06
C TYR A 11 7.88 -4.94 -23.40
N MET A 12 8.74 -5.46 -24.28
CA MET A 12 9.06 -4.85 -25.57
C MET A 12 7.81 -4.51 -26.42
N PRO A 13 6.80 -5.40 -26.56
CA PRO A 13 5.58 -5.09 -27.32
C PRO A 13 4.78 -3.92 -26.75
N TYR A 14 5.00 -3.58 -25.47
CA TYR A 14 4.24 -2.58 -24.75
C TYR A 14 4.89 -1.20 -24.79
N LEU A 15 6.12 -1.04 -25.29
CA LEU A 15 6.76 0.28 -25.45
C LEU A 15 5.87 1.22 -26.27
N GLN A 16 5.34 0.72 -27.39
CA GLN A 16 4.51 1.47 -28.33
C GLN A 16 3.01 1.23 -28.15
N ASP A 17 2.60 0.49 -27.11
CA ASP A 17 1.18 0.18 -26.90
C ASP A 17 0.37 1.45 -26.60
N ASP A 18 -0.60 1.76 -27.46
CA ASP A 18 -1.47 2.93 -27.38
C ASP A 18 -2.91 2.58 -26.93
N THR A 19 -3.12 1.35 -26.45
CA THR A 19 -4.39 0.88 -25.87
C THR A 19 -4.84 1.79 -24.72
N ARG A 20 -6.15 2.12 -24.68
CA ARG A 20 -6.71 3.16 -23.80
C ARG A 20 -6.46 2.88 -22.32
N THR A 21 -6.66 1.65 -21.88
CA THR A 21 -6.48 1.21 -20.49
C THR A 21 -5.46 0.09 -20.47
N GLN A 22 -4.41 0.22 -19.67
CA GLN A 22 -3.29 -0.74 -19.61
C GLN A 22 -3.06 -1.16 -18.17
N LEU A 23 -3.04 -2.45 -17.89
CA LEU A 23 -2.79 -3.02 -16.58
C LEU A 23 -1.50 -3.83 -16.63
N PHE A 24 -0.52 -3.43 -15.84
CA PHE A 24 0.73 -4.17 -15.63
C PHE A 24 0.70 -4.72 -14.21
N PHE A 25 0.41 -6.02 -14.06
CA PHE A 25 0.27 -6.62 -12.74
C PHE A 25 1.08 -7.91 -12.61
N GLY A 26 1.09 -8.48 -11.42
CA GLY A 26 1.71 -9.77 -11.13
C GLY A 26 2.67 -9.69 -9.97
N GLY A 27 3.59 -10.64 -9.86
CA GLY A 27 4.44 -10.82 -8.69
C GLY A 27 5.43 -9.67 -8.44
N SER A 28 5.99 -9.65 -7.24
CA SER A 28 7.14 -8.84 -6.85
C SER A 28 8.34 -9.10 -7.78
N SER A 29 9.24 -8.12 -7.84
CA SER A 29 10.50 -8.21 -8.59
C SER A 29 10.36 -8.52 -10.09
N SER A 30 9.18 -8.33 -10.68
CA SER A 30 8.90 -8.58 -12.10
C SER A 30 9.34 -7.46 -13.06
N GLY A 31 9.86 -6.35 -12.53
CA GLY A 31 10.38 -5.23 -13.34
C GLY A 31 9.32 -4.27 -13.91
N LYS A 32 8.06 -4.34 -13.44
CA LYS A 32 6.93 -3.52 -13.96
C LYS A 32 7.22 -2.02 -13.89
N SER A 33 7.53 -1.53 -12.70
CA SER A 33 7.76 -0.10 -12.45
C SER A 33 9.04 0.40 -13.13
N PHE A 34 10.08 -0.44 -13.21
CA PHE A 34 11.32 -0.15 -13.93
C PHE A 34 11.08 0.01 -15.44
N PHE A 35 10.29 -0.87 -16.05
CA PHE A 35 9.88 -0.75 -17.45
C PHE A 35 9.05 0.52 -17.69
N LEU A 36 8.01 0.74 -16.87
CA LEU A 36 7.14 1.91 -17.01
C LEU A 36 7.88 3.23 -16.81
N ALA A 37 8.92 3.24 -15.96
CA ALA A 37 9.78 4.40 -15.78
C ALA A 37 10.54 4.75 -17.07
N GLN A 38 11.24 3.80 -17.67
CA GLN A 38 11.97 4.00 -18.94
C GLN A 38 11.02 4.40 -20.07
N ARG A 39 9.88 3.72 -20.20
CA ARG A 39 8.86 4.05 -21.21
C ARG A 39 8.35 5.48 -21.05
N THR A 40 8.06 5.91 -19.82
CA THR A 40 7.62 7.28 -19.54
C THR A 40 8.65 8.31 -20.01
N VAL A 41 9.94 8.06 -19.73
CA VAL A 41 11.03 8.95 -20.16
C VAL A 41 11.09 9.05 -21.68
N LEU A 42 11.02 7.93 -22.39
CA LEU A 42 11.00 7.88 -23.85
C LEU A 42 9.78 8.62 -24.44
N ASP A 43 8.59 8.35 -23.90
CA ASP A 43 7.34 8.93 -24.37
C ASP A 43 7.31 10.46 -24.22
N VAL A 44 7.89 10.99 -23.13
CA VAL A 44 8.00 12.44 -22.90
C VAL A 44 9.12 13.05 -23.75
N LEU A 45 10.22 12.33 -23.98
CA LEU A 45 11.30 12.77 -24.86
C LEU A 45 10.84 12.89 -26.33
N ASP A 46 10.00 11.97 -26.81
CA ASP A 46 9.38 12.01 -28.15
C ASP A 46 8.53 13.29 -28.37
N GLY A 47 8.00 13.86 -27.27
CA GLY A 47 7.38 15.19 -27.28
C GLY A 47 5.90 15.23 -27.61
N ASN A 48 5.24 14.08 -27.70
CA ASN A 48 3.79 14.01 -27.94
C ASN A 48 2.96 13.76 -26.67
N ARG A 49 3.59 13.50 -25.52
CA ARG A 49 2.92 13.02 -24.30
C ARG A 49 3.28 13.81 -23.06
N ASN A 50 2.29 14.05 -22.19
CA ASN A 50 2.49 14.51 -20.81
C ASN A 50 1.90 13.46 -19.86
N TYR A 51 2.64 13.20 -18.78
CA TYR A 51 2.30 12.20 -17.78
C TYR A 51 1.80 12.84 -16.49
N LEU A 52 0.75 12.25 -15.92
CA LEU A 52 0.36 12.40 -14.53
C LEU A 52 0.55 11.05 -13.84
N ILE A 53 1.56 10.95 -12.97
CA ILE A 53 1.85 9.75 -12.19
C ILE A 53 1.33 9.94 -10.77
N VAL A 54 0.57 8.97 -10.26
CA VAL A 54 -0.04 9.05 -8.94
C VAL A 54 0.09 7.76 -8.14
N ARG A 55 0.08 7.91 -6.81
CA ARG A 55 -0.17 6.85 -5.83
C ARG A 55 -1.26 7.31 -4.87
N ASN A 56 -1.71 6.43 -3.98
CA ASN A 56 -2.73 6.79 -2.99
C ASN A 56 -2.33 7.99 -2.11
N VAL A 57 -1.05 8.07 -1.70
CA VAL A 57 -0.53 9.14 -0.82
C VAL A 57 0.69 9.81 -1.44
N LEU A 58 0.78 11.15 -1.43
CA LEU A 58 1.89 11.88 -2.08
C LEU A 58 3.28 11.53 -1.52
N ASN A 59 3.37 11.27 -0.21
CA ASN A 59 4.65 10.95 0.44
C ASN A 59 5.26 9.65 -0.11
N THR A 60 4.45 8.65 -0.47
CA THR A 60 4.95 7.40 -1.05
C THR A 60 5.44 7.61 -2.48
N VAL A 61 4.86 8.55 -3.23
CA VAL A 61 5.31 8.92 -4.59
C VAL A 61 6.76 9.42 -4.59
N LYS A 62 7.11 10.28 -3.63
CA LYS A 62 8.45 10.86 -3.50
C LYS A 62 9.54 9.81 -3.32
N LYS A 63 9.27 8.80 -2.48
CA LYS A 63 10.23 7.76 -2.14
C LYS A 63 10.29 6.63 -3.20
N SER A 64 9.23 6.45 -3.99
CA SER A 64 9.12 5.39 -4.99
C SER A 64 9.30 5.90 -6.44
N VAL A 65 8.21 6.03 -7.18
CA VAL A 65 8.19 6.22 -8.64
C VAL A 65 8.87 7.51 -9.12
N PHE A 66 8.91 8.57 -8.31
CA PHE A 66 9.67 9.77 -8.66
C PHE A 66 11.18 9.50 -8.77
N ASN A 67 11.71 8.74 -7.80
CA ASN A 67 13.11 8.34 -7.82
C ASN A 67 13.38 7.36 -8.95
N GLU A 68 12.46 6.43 -9.22
CA GLU A 68 12.58 5.45 -10.30
C GLU A 68 12.69 6.11 -11.67
N ILE A 69 11.84 7.10 -11.96
CA ILE A 69 11.93 7.90 -13.18
C ILE A 69 13.24 8.68 -13.26
N THR A 70 13.68 9.27 -12.14
CA THR A 70 14.95 10.02 -12.10
C THR A 70 16.15 9.10 -12.37
N LYS A 71 16.14 7.88 -11.83
CA LYS A 71 17.14 6.83 -12.11
C LYS A 71 17.11 6.44 -13.59
N ALA A 72 15.93 6.22 -14.16
CA ALA A 72 15.79 5.90 -15.59
C ALA A 72 16.38 7.01 -16.47
N ILE A 73 16.09 8.29 -16.19
CA ILE A 73 16.71 9.42 -16.92
C ILE A 73 18.24 9.35 -16.89
N GLY A 74 18.81 9.06 -15.71
CA GLY A 74 20.26 8.92 -15.54
C GLY A 74 20.83 7.74 -16.30
N ALA A 75 20.25 6.55 -16.11
CA ALA A 75 20.69 5.29 -16.73
C ALA A 75 20.62 5.35 -18.27
N MET A 76 19.64 6.06 -18.82
CA MET A 76 19.47 6.25 -20.25
C MET A 76 20.37 7.34 -20.84
N ASN A 77 21.26 7.96 -20.04
CA ASN A 77 22.12 9.08 -20.42
C ASN A 77 21.36 10.34 -20.88
N LEU A 78 20.19 10.60 -20.27
CA LEU A 78 19.28 11.69 -20.66
C LEU A 78 19.24 12.87 -19.69
N SER A 79 20.04 12.86 -18.61
CA SER A 79 20.04 13.90 -17.57
C SER A 79 20.15 15.34 -18.10
N ALA A 80 20.92 15.58 -19.17
CA ALA A 80 21.05 16.90 -19.77
C ALA A 80 19.72 17.45 -20.31
N PHE A 81 18.82 16.58 -20.77
CA PHE A 81 17.57 16.92 -21.44
C PHE A 81 16.39 17.09 -20.51
N PHE A 82 16.53 16.76 -19.22
CA PHE A 82 15.46 16.89 -18.25
C PHE A 82 15.82 17.88 -17.14
N ASN A 83 14.82 18.62 -16.67
CA ASN A 83 14.89 19.44 -15.46
C ASN A 83 14.03 18.78 -14.38
N VAL A 84 14.65 18.38 -13.27
CA VAL A 84 14.00 17.67 -12.17
C VAL A 84 13.73 18.64 -11.02
N ASN A 85 12.47 18.99 -10.80
CA ASN A 85 12.05 19.83 -9.67
C ASN A 85 11.40 18.98 -8.58
N LYS A 86 12.20 18.63 -7.56
CA LYS A 86 11.76 17.81 -6.43
C LYS A 86 10.72 18.49 -5.54
N SER A 87 10.79 19.81 -5.39
CA SER A 87 9.87 20.55 -4.52
C SER A 87 8.46 20.59 -5.09
N ASN A 88 8.35 20.88 -6.39
CA ASN A 88 7.08 20.95 -7.09
C ASN A 88 6.60 19.60 -7.62
N MET A 89 7.42 18.54 -7.49
CA MET A 89 7.09 17.20 -7.96
C MET A 89 6.82 17.15 -9.48
N ILE A 90 7.70 17.79 -10.25
CA ILE A 90 7.58 17.91 -11.72
C ILE A 90 8.94 17.65 -12.36
N ILE A 91 8.95 16.86 -13.42
CA ILE A 91 10.09 16.67 -14.32
C ILE A 91 9.71 17.20 -15.70
N THR A 92 10.53 18.10 -16.26
CA THR A 92 10.25 18.75 -17.56
C THR A 92 11.32 18.41 -18.58
N CYS A 93 10.94 17.97 -19.76
CA CYS A 93 11.85 17.81 -20.89
C CYS A 93 12.19 19.19 -21.49
N LYS A 94 13.47 19.53 -21.51
CA LYS A 94 13.98 20.82 -21.99
C LYS A 94 13.88 20.99 -23.51
N LEU A 95 13.69 19.90 -24.26
CA LEU A 95 13.61 19.93 -25.72
C LEU A 95 12.24 20.35 -26.23
N ASN A 96 11.17 20.01 -25.50
CA ASN A 96 9.80 20.08 -25.98
C ASN A 96 8.78 20.57 -24.93
N ASN A 97 9.23 20.92 -23.72
CA ASN A 97 8.40 21.36 -22.58
C ASN A 97 7.36 20.35 -22.08
N LYS A 98 7.38 19.09 -22.55
CA LYS A 98 6.54 18.03 -22.01
C LYS A 98 6.95 17.66 -20.59
N GLN A 99 5.96 17.31 -19.78
CA GLN A 99 6.11 17.13 -18.35
C GLN A 99 5.66 15.77 -17.86
N ILE A 100 6.37 15.29 -16.83
CA ILE A 100 5.96 14.23 -15.93
C ILE A 100 5.60 14.91 -14.60
N ILE A 101 4.33 14.89 -14.24
CA ILE A 101 3.78 15.53 -13.05
C ILE A 101 3.40 14.43 -12.06
N PHE A 102 3.75 14.61 -10.79
CA PHE A 102 3.52 13.63 -9.75
C PHE A 102 2.54 14.17 -8.70
N ALA A 103 1.55 13.37 -8.30
CA ALA A 103 0.57 13.75 -7.28
C ALA A 103 0.11 12.56 -6.42
N GLY A 104 -0.42 12.83 -5.23
CA GLY A 104 -1.09 11.83 -4.40
C GLY A 104 -2.61 11.99 -4.49
N LEU A 105 -3.34 10.87 -4.37
CA LEU A 105 -4.82 10.86 -4.36
C LEU A 105 -5.44 11.32 -3.05
N ASP A 106 -4.61 11.51 -2.01
CA ASP A 106 -4.92 12.09 -0.71
C ASP A 106 -5.23 13.60 -0.77
N ASP A 107 -4.93 14.28 -1.89
CA ASP A 107 -5.31 15.69 -2.11
C ASP A 107 -6.11 15.87 -3.42
N PRO A 108 -7.44 15.67 -3.38
CA PRO A 108 -8.29 15.73 -4.57
C PRO A 108 -8.35 17.12 -5.23
N GLU A 109 -8.16 18.21 -4.47
CA GLU A 109 -8.20 19.57 -5.01
C GLU A 109 -6.99 19.83 -5.89
N LYS A 110 -5.79 19.44 -5.45
CA LYS A 110 -4.58 19.56 -6.28
C LYS A 110 -4.73 18.84 -7.61
N ILE A 111 -5.32 17.64 -7.62
CA ILE A 111 -5.54 16.84 -8.84
C ILE A 111 -6.45 17.56 -9.83
N LYS A 112 -7.45 18.32 -9.36
CA LYS A 112 -8.40 19.02 -10.24
C LYS A 112 -7.74 20.10 -11.07
N SER A 113 -6.68 20.74 -10.55
CA SER A 113 -5.97 21.84 -11.19
C SER A 113 -4.74 21.42 -12.01
N ILE A 114 -4.36 20.13 -12.02
CA ILE A 114 -3.17 19.68 -12.77
C ILE A 114 -3.36 19.91 -14.26
N THR A 115 -2.50 20.77 -14.82
CA THR A 115 -2.39 21.03 -16.25
C THR A 115 -0.89 21.21 -16.57
N PRO A 116 -0.34 20.49 -17.56
CA PRO A 116 1.05 20.68 -17.96
C PRO A 116 1.24 22.05 -18.62
N ILE A 117 2.48 22.54 -18.63
CA ILE A 117 2.83 23.84 -19.23
C ILE A 117 2.62 23.86 -20.76
N ASP A 118 2.67 22.69 -21.42
CA ASP A 118 2.46 22.57 -22.87
C ASP A 118 1.57 21.38 -23.24
N GLY A 119 0.39 21.66 -23.79
CA GLY A 119 -0.60 20.68 -24.22
C GLY A 119 -1.51 20.19 -23.09
N VAL A 120 -1.84 18.90 -23.10
CA VAL A 120 -2.77 18.27 -22.13
C VAL A 120 -2.14 17.03 -21.53
N VAL A 121 -2.68 16.57 -20.40
CA VAL A 121 -2.36 15.24 -19.84
C VAL A 121 -2.83 14.18 -20.83
N THR A 122 -1.89 13.41 -21.35
CA THR A 122 -2.17 12.30 -22.27
C THR A 122 -2.16 10.98 -21.55
N ASP A 123 -1.37 10.86 -20.49
CA ASP A 123 -1.10 9.61 -19.82
C ASP A 123 -1.30 9.80 -18.32
N VAL A 124 -2.14 8.96 -17.73
CA VAL A 124 -2.24 8.83 -16.28
C VAL A 124 -1.69 7.47 -15.90
N TRP A 125 -0.71 7.43 -15.02
CA TRP A 125 -0.18 6.20 -14.44
C TRP A 125 -0.48 6.16 -12.95
N VAL A 126 -1.27 5.18 -12.52
CA VAL A 126 -1.54 4.88 -11.11
C VAL A 126 -0.64 3.72 -10.69
N GLU A 127 0.38 4.05 -9.90
CA GLU A 127 1.28 3.08 -9.26
C GLU A 127 0.66 2.57 -7.95
N GLU A 128 0.85 1.28 -7.66
CA GLU A 128 0.15 0.55 -6.60
C GLU A 128 -1.35 0.80 -6.60
N ALA A 129 -1.97 0.59 -7.76
CA ALA A 129 -3.38 0.91 -7.99
C ALA A 129 -4.33 0.18 -7.02
N THR A 130 -3.93 -0.95 -6.44
CA THR A 130 -4.68 -1.69 -5.42
C THR A 130 -4.84 -0.95 -4.10
N GLU A 131 -4.01 0.06 -3.81
CA GLU A 131 -4.15 0.94 -2.64
C GLU A 131 -5.22 2.03 -2.84
N THR A 132 -5.73 2.21 -4.06
CA THR A 132 -6.57 3.35 -4.44
C THR A 132 -8.05 2.99 -4.47
N LYS A 133 -8.92 4.01 -4.35
CA LYS A 133 -10.38 3.84 -4.49
C LYS A 133 -10.80 3.95 -5.95
N TYR A 134 -11.76 3.11 -6.37
CA TYR A 134 -12.36 3.15 -7.72
C TYR A 134 -12.78 4.57 -8.16
N GLN A 135 -13.46 5.31 -7.28
CA GLN A 135 -13.95 6.65 -7.59
C GLN A 135 -12.80 7.64 -7.84
N ALA A 136 -11.67 7.50 -7.13
CA ALA A 136 -10.51 8.36 -7.33
C ALA A 136 -9.92 8.13 -8.73
N VAL A 137 -9.71 6.86 -9.12
CA VAL A 137 -9.21 6.50 -10.46
C VAL A 137 -10.16 6.96 -11.57
N LYS A 138 -11.48 6.82 -11.36
CA LYS A 138 -12.50 7.33 -12.31
C LYS A 138 -12.44 8.85 -12.49
N GLN A 139 -12.12 9.60 -11.45
CA GLN A 139 -11.92 11.06 -11.54
C GLN A 139 -10.66 11.43 -12.32
N LEU A 140 -9.57 10.65 -12.20
CA LEU A 140 -8.38 10.82 -13.04
C LEU A 140 -8.71 10.59 -14.52
N GLY A 141 -9.56 9.62 -14.83
CA GLY A 141 -10.02 9.36 -16.19
C GLY A 141 -10.64 10.60 -16.86
N LYS A 142 -11.30 11.47 -16.08
CA LYS A 142 -11.88 12.75 -16.57
C LYS A 142 -10.82 13.84 -16.87
N ARG A 143 -9.57 13.64 -16.43
CA ARG A 143 -8.42 14.51 -16.73
C ARG A 143 -7.80 14.20 -18.09
N LEU A 144 -7.99 12.98 -18.58
CA LEU A 144 -7.58 12.55 -19.91
C LEU A 144 -8.51 13.14 -20.99
N ARG A 145 -8.50 14.47 -21.14
CA ARG A 145 -9.36 15.25 -22.05
C ARG A 145 -8.56 16.29 -22.85
N GLY A 146 -9.22 16.96 -23.79
CA GLY A 146 -8.59 17.97 -24.67
C GLY A 146 -7.94 17.38 -25.93
N ARG A 147 -7.51 18.24 -26.86
CA ARG A 147 -6.91 17.80 -28.13
C ARG A 147 -5.45 17.36 -27.91
N SER A 148 -5.07 16.23 -28.48
CA SER A 148 -3.73 15.65 -28.36
C SER A 148 -3.39 14.90 -29.66
N LYS A 149 -2.11 14.89 -30.04
CA LYS A 149 -1.59 14.06 -31.14
C LYS A 149 -1.51 12.59 -30.75
N ALA A 150 -1.19 12.31 -29.48
CA ALA A 150 -1.14 10.96 -28.94
C ALA A 150 -2.51 10.50 -28.40
N LYS A 151 -2.83 9.22 -28.58
CA LYS A 151 -3.93 8.56 -27.86
C LYS A 151 -3.65 8.61 -26.37
N LYS A 152 -4.71 8.91 -25.62
CA LYS A 152 -4.61 9.06 -24.17
C LYS A 152 -4.71 7.71 -23.48
N ARG A 153 -3.90 7.47 -22.44
CA ARG A 153 -3.86 6.19 -21.72
C ARG A 153 -4.11 6.34 -20.22
N LEU A 154 -4.78 5.36 -19.64
CA LEU A 154 -4.80 5.08 -18.21
C LEU A 154 -3.98 3.82 -17.97
N ILE A 155 -2.92 3.92 -17.19
CA ILE A 155 -1.99 2.84 -16.87
C ILE A 155 -2.16 2.53 -15.39
N LEU A 156 -2.41 1.27 -15.04
CA LEU A 156 -2.45 0.79 -13.66
C LEU A 156 -1.33 -0.24 -13.49
N SER A 157 -0.49 -0.06 -12.48
CA SER A 157 0.46 -1.08 -12.05
C SER A 157 0.28 -1.41 -10.59
N PHE A 158 0.35 -2.70 -10.27
CA PHE A 158 0.07 -3.20 -8.93
C PHE A 158 0.48 -4.67 -8.79
N ASN A 159 0.71 -5.11 -7.56
CA ASN A 159 0.63 -6.52 -7.22
C ASN A 159 -0.84 -6.89 -6.95
N PRO A 160 -1.34 -8.04 -7.44
CA PRO A 160 -2.74 -8.41 -7.26
C PRO A 160 -3.07 -8.61 -5.78
N ILE A 161 -4.37 -8.52 -5.46
CA ILE A 161 -4.86 -8.73 -4.09
C ILE A 161 -6.03 -9.70 -4.12
N LEU A 162 -7.04 -9.56 -3.25
CA LEU A 162 -8.25 -10.35 -3.33
C LEU A 162 -9.08 -10.04 -4.58
N GLN A 163 -9.70 -11.06 -5.17
CA GLN A 163 -10.66 -10.92 -6.29
C GLN A 163 -11.91 -10.07 -5.95
N SER A 164 -12.16 -9.79 -4.66
CA SER A 164 -13.21 -8.85 -4.24
C SER A 164 -12.89 -7.39 -4.57
N HIS A 165 -11.63 -7.08 -4.87
CA HIS A 165 -11.17 -5.74 -5.15
C HIS A 165 -11.81 -5.17 -6.43
N TRP A 166 -11.99 -3.84 -6.45
CA TRP A 166 -12.69 -3.18 -7.55
C TRP A 166 -11.96 -3.35 -8.89
N ILE A 167 -10.62 -3.42 -8.90
CA ILE A 167 -9.84 -3.65 -10.13
C ILE A 167 -10.20 -4.98 -10.76
N TYR A 168 -10.26 -6.05 -9.95
CA TYR A 168 -10.61 -7.38 -10.43
C TYR A 168 -12.03 -7.39 -11.01
N LYS A 169 -12.99 -6.84 -10.25
CA LYS A 169 -14.39 -6.75 -10.68
C LYS A 169 -14.58 -5.94 -11.96
N GLU A 170 -13.79 -4.89 -12.15
CA GLU A 170 -13.91 -3.98 -13.31
C GLU A 170 -13.25 -4.55 -14.57
N TYR A 171 -12.05 -5.16 -14.45
CA TYR A 171 -11.20 -5.47 -15.61
C TYR A 171 -10.91 -6.96 -15.82
N PHE A 172 -11.16 -7.81 -14.81
CA PHE A 172 -10.75 -9.22 -14.81
C PHE A 172 -11.95 -10.18 -14.83
N GLY A 173 -13.10 -9.75 -15.36
CA GLY A 173 -14.26 -10.63 -15.53
C GLY A 173 -13.92 -11.85 -16.40
N GLY A 174 -13.90 -13.04 -15.79
CA GLY A 174 -13.50 -14.28 -16.47
C GLY A 174 -11.98 -14.45 -16.68
N TRP A 175 -11.17 -13.73 -15.91
CA TRP A 175 -9.72 -13.94 -15.88
C TRP A 175 -9.39 -15.33 -15.34
N ASP A 176 -8.43 -15.97 -16.01
CA ASP A 176 -7.83 -17.25 -15.61
C ASP A 176 -6.37 -16.96 -15.28
N ASP A 177 -5.91 -17.30 -14.08
CA ASP A 177 -4.55 -17.01 -13.63
C ASP A 177 -3.47 -17.79 -14.42
N ALA A 178 -3.86 -18.80 -15.20
CA ALA A 178 -2.97 -19.42 -16.19
C ALA A 178 -2.64 -18.47 -17.37
N LYS A 179 -3.45 -17.43 -17.62
CA LYS A 179 -3.18 -16.43 -18.64
C LYS A 179 -2.13 -15.43 -18.17
N THR A 180 -1.27 -15.04 -19.09
CA THR A 180 -0.23 -14.02 -18.84
C THR A 180 -0.55 -12.68 -19.51
N ALA A 181 -1.47 -12.65 -20.47
CA ALA A 181 -1.86 -11.43 -21.15
C ALA A 181 -3.30 -11.48 -21.67
N TYR A 182 -3.90 -10.31 -21.83
CA TYR A 182 -5.15 -10.09 -22.55
C TYR A 182 -5.06 -8.76 -23.28
N ARG A 183 -5.59 -8.68 -24.50
CA ARG A 183 -5.62 -7.41 -25.25
C ARG A 183 -6.84 -7.33 -26.16
N ASP A 184 -7.52 -6.20 -26.12
CA ASP A 184 -8.53 -5.76 -27.07
C ASP A 184 -8.29 -4.27 -27.47
N ASP A 185 -9.22 -3.66 -28.19
CA ASP A 185 -9.13 -2.27 -28.66
C ASP A 185 -8.99 -1.21 -27.54
N LYS A 186 -9.43 -1.53 -26.31
CA LYS A 186 -9.56 -0.59 -25.19
C LYS A 186 -8.80 -1.03 -23.94
N LEU A 187 -8.50 -2.31 -23.79
CA LEU A 187 -7.92 -2.92 -22.60
C LEU A 187 -6.72 -3.79 -22.97
N SER A 188 -5.60 -3.53 -22.31
CA SER A 188 -4.37 -4.31 -22.38
C SER A 188 -4.03 -4.74 -20.95
N ILE A 189 -3.84 -6.02 -20.72
CA ILE A 189 -3.47 -6.60 -19.42
C ILE A 189 -2.22 -7.44 -19.65
N LEU A 190 -1.19 -7.19 -18.87
CA LEU A 190 0.02 -7.99 -18.80
C LEU A 190 0.27 -8.43 -17.36
N LYS A 191 0.40 -9.73 -17.18
CA LYS A 191 0.84 -10.38 -15.94
C LYS A 191 2.32 -10.77 -16.08
N THR A 192 3.14 -10.31 -15.16
CA THR A 192 4.56 -10.65 -15.10
C THR A 192 4.98 -11.09 -13.71
N THR A 193 5.95 -11.98 -13.63
CA THR A 193 6.57 -12.45 -12.38
C THR A 193 8.08 -12.26 -12.42
N TYR A 194 8.78 -12.65 -11.36
CA TYR A 194 10.24 -12.65 -11.30
C TYR A 194 10.88 -13.43 -12.46
N LYS A 195 10.20 -14.45 -13.00
CA LYS A 195 10.65 -15.23 -14.16
C LYS A 195 10.75 -14.43 -15.46
N ASN A 196 10.16 -13.24 -15.49
CA ASN A 196 10.25 -12.35 -16.65
C ASN A 196 11.29 -11.25 -16.46
N ASN A 197 12.06 -11.29 -15.37
CA ASN A 197 13.07 -10.30 -15.05
C ASN A 197 14.47 -10.93 -15.13
N ASP A 198 15.17 -10.65 -16.22
CA ASP A 198 16.51 -11.19 -16.51
C ASP A 198 17.62 -10.49 -15.67
N PHE A 199 17.25 -9.49 -14.86
CA PHE A 199 18.17 -8.67 -14.07
C PHE A 199 18.14 -8.99 -12.57
N LEU A 200 17.53 -10.10 -12.16
CA LEU A 200 17.52 -10.54 -10.77
C LEU A 200 18.78 -11.35 -10.45
N GLU A 201 19.32 -11.15 -9.26
CA GLU A 201 20.41 -11.98 -8.75
C GLU A 201 19.85 -13.34 -8.28
N PRO A 202 20.69 -14.40 -8.23
CA PRO A 202 20.26 -15.72 -7.76
C PRO A 202 19.62 -15.70 -6.36
N ASP A 203 20.10 -14.84 -5.47
CA ASP A 203 19.56 -14.71 -4.11
C ASP A 203 18.15 -14.08 -4.11
N ASP A 204 17.89 -13.09 -4.97
CA ASP A 204 16.55 -12.48 -5.14
C ASP A 204 15.53 -13.53 -5.59
N ILE A 205 15.95 -14.41 -6.51
CA ILE A 205 15.13 -15.51 -7.01
C ILE A 205 14.88 -16.53 -5.90
N ALA A 206 15.94 -16.90 -5.16
CA ALA A 206 15.84 -17.87 -4.08
C ALA A 206 14.89 -17.40 -2.96
N GLU A 207 14.91 -16.12 -2.59
CA GLU A 207 13.98 -15.56 -1.59
C GLU A 207 12.51 -15.77 -2.02
N LEU A 208 12.19 -15.48 -3.29
CA LEU A 208 10.85 -15.63 -3.83
C LEU A 208 10.41 -17.10 -3.98
N GLU A 209 11.33 -17.99 -4.36
CA GLU A 209 11.04 -19.42 -4.54
C GLU A 209 10.88 -20.16 -3.20
N ASN A 210 11.65 -19.71 -2.19
CA ASN A 210 11.62 -20.24 -0.83
C ASN A 210 10.52 -19.61 0.03
N GLU A 211 9.69 -18.71 -0.49
CA GLU A 211 8.50 -18.24 0.22
C GLU A 211 7.63 -19.44 0.63
N THR A 212 7.43 -19.54 1.94
CA THR A 212 6.76 -20.66 2.61
C THR A 212 5.30 -20.33 2.89
N ASP A 213 4.95 -19.05 2.96
CA ASP A 213 3.60 -18.58 3.10
C ASP A 213 2.83 -18.79 1.77
N PRO A 214 1.80 -19.65 1.74
CA PRO A 214 1.10 -19.97 0.49
C PRO A 214 0.46 -18.75 -0.17
N TYR A 215 -0.04 -17.78 0.61
CA TYR A 215 -0.64 -16.58 0.04
C TYR A 215 0.43 -15.69 -0.60
N TYR A 216 1.54 -15.45 0.10
CA TYR A 216 2.60 -14.63 -0.46
C TYR A 216 3.22 -15.29 -1.70
N LYS A 217 3.35 -16.62 -1.68
CA LYS A 217 3.80 -17.37 -2.86
C LYS A 217 2.84 -17.21 -4.04
N GLU A 218 1.55 -17.41 -3.84
CA GLU A 218 0.56 -17.24 -4.92
C GLU A 218 0.53 -15.81 -5.46
N VAL A 219 0.53 -14.81 -4.58
CA VAL A 219 0.35 -13.40 -4.97
C VAL A 219 1.65 -12.72 -5.39
N TYR A 220 2.67 -12.74 -4.54
CA TYR A 220 3.90 -11.99 -4.76
C TYR A 220 4.95 -12.80 -5.54
N THR A 221 4.96 -14.13 -5.45
CA THR A 221 5.86 -14.93 -6.31
C THR A 221 5.21 -15.21 -7.68
N TYR A 222 3.97 -15.71 -7.71
CA TYR A 222 3.30 -16.12 -8.95
C TYR A 222 2.39 -15.06 -9.59
N GLY A 223 2.09 -13.96 -8.89
CA GLY A 223 1.26 -12.90 -9.45
C GLY A 223 -0.20 -13.32 -9.63
N ASN A 224 -0.68 -14.34 -8.92
CA ASN A 224 -2.05 -14.81 -8.97
C ASN A 224 -2.95 -13.89 -8.13
N TRP A 225 -4.24 -13.82 -8.48
CA TRP A 225 -5.18 -13.12 -7.62
C TRP A 225 -5.49 -13.95 -6.37
N GLY A 226 -5.44 -13.31 -5.21
CA GLY A 226 -5.78 -13.94 -3.94
C GLY A 226 -7.26 -14.35 -3.90
N VAL A 227 -7.52 -15.57 -3.42
CA VAL A 227 -8.88 -16.09 -3.26
C VAL A 227 -9.39 -15.76 -1.84
N LEU A 228 -10.66 -15.37 -1.76
CA LEU A 228 -11.37 -14.91 -0.56
C LEU A 228 -11.47 -15.92 0.60
N GLY A 229 -11.06 -17.18 0.39
CA GLY A 229 -11.40 -18.32 1.25
C GLY A 229 -11.00 -18.14 2.72
N ASN A 230 -9.84 -17.52 2.97
CA ASN A 230 -9.18 -17.65 4.28
C ASN A 230 -8.99 -16.35 5.05
N VAL A 231 -9.17 -15.20 4.41
CA VAL A 231 -8.94 -13.89 5.06
C VAL A 231 -9.97 -13.64 6.16
N ILE A 232 -9.48 -13.24 7.33
CA ILE A 232 -10.26 -13.12 8.57
C ILE A 232 -11.09 -11.83 8.55
N PHE A 233 -10.52 -10.70 8.14
CA PHE A 233 -11.18 -9.41 8.19
C PHE A 233 -11.71 -8.99 6.81
N LYS A 234 -13.03 -8.80 6.73
CA LYS A 234 -13.74 -8.34 5.51
C LYS A 234 -14.57 -7.08 5.76
N ASN A 235 -14.58 -6.61 7.01
CA ASN A 235 -15.42 -5.57 7.59
C ASN A 235 -14.65 -4.25 7.79
N TRP A 236 -13.71 -3.95 6.90
CA TRP A 236 -12.88 -2.76 6.96
C TRP A 236 -12.96 -1.94 5.67
N GLU A 237 -12.77 -0.64 5.80
CA GLU A 237 -12.70 0.30 4.68
C GLU A 237 -11.64 1.38 4.95
N VAL A 238 -11.19 2.04 3.90
CA VAL A 238 -10.19 3.12 3.99
C VAL A 238 -10.88 4.47 3.88
N GLN A 239 -10.55 5.45 4.72
CA GLN A 239 -11.05 6.82 4.65
C GLN A 239 -9.98 7.83 5.07
N ASP A 240 -10.05 9.07 4.58
CA ASP A 240 -9.26 10.16 5.18
C ASP A 240 -9.95 10.62 6.47
N LEU A 241 -9.27 10.43 7.61
CA LEU A 241 -9.79 10.74 8.93
C LEU A 241 -9.22 12.05 9.49
N SER A 242 -8.48 12.82 8.69
CA SER A 242 -7.78 14.04 9.15
C SER A 242 -8.69 15.04 9.87
N ASP A 243 -9.91 15.24 9.37
CA ASP A 243 -10.89 16.13 10.01
C ASP A 243 -11.68 15.46 11.13
N MET A 244 -12.05 14.18 10.97
CA MET A 244 -12.76 13.45 12.02
C MET A 244 -11.91 13.27 13.28
N ARG A 245 -10.59 13.12 13.15
CA ARG A 245 -9.65 13.01 14.27
C ARG A 245 -9.80 14.16 15.28
N LYS A 246 -10.12 15.37 14.80
CA LYS A 246 -10.31 16.56 15.64
C LYS A 246 -11.60 16.53 16.47
N THR A 247 -12.54 15.65 16.12
CA THR A 247 -13.86 15.55 16.78
C THR A 247 -13.89 14.50 17.88
N PHE A 248 -12.87 13.65 17.97
CA PHE A 248 -12.80 12.58 18.97
C PHE A 248 -12.23 13.09 20.29
N ASP A 249 -12.82 12.64 21.39
CA ASP A 249 -12.49 13.03 22.77
C ASP A 249 -11.78 11.91 23.54
N ARG A 250 -11.92 10.67 23.08
CA ARG A 250 -11.33 9.49 23.71
C ARG A 250 -10.52 8.68 22.71
N PHE A 251 -9.27 8.41 23.07
CA PHE A 251 -8.39 7.59 22.25
C PHE A 251 -8.00 6.32 22.99
N ASN A 252 -7.67 5.30 22.21
CA ASN A 252 -7.16 4.02 22.67
C ASN A 252 -5.88 3.74 21.90
N ASN A 253 -4.83 3.34 22.60
CA ASN A 253 -3.53 3.10 22.01
C ASN A 253 -3.10 1.68 22.35
N GLY A 254 -2.65 0.97 21.33
CA GLY A 254 -2.12 -0.38 21.49
C GLY A 254 -0.70 -0.46 20.95
N LEU A 255 0.16 -1.23 21.61
CA LEU A 255 1.55 -1.43 21.22
C LEU A 255 1.90 -2.92 21.22
N ASP A 256 2.29 -3.43 20.06
CA ASP A 256 2.94 -4.74 19.93
C ASP A 256 4.45 -4.52 19.86
N PHE A 257 5.20 -5.22 20.71
CA PHE A 257 6.65 -5.11 20.73
C PHE A 257 7.25 -6.00 19.64
N GLY A 258 8.25 -5.48 18.92
CA GLY A 258 9.04 -6.23 17.96
C GLY A 258 10.49 -5.75 17.98
N TYR A 259 11.43 -6.67 17.73
CA TYR A 259 12.85 -6.35 17.60
C TYR A 259 13.50 -7.23 16.53
N GLY A 260 14.50 -6.70 15.84
CA GLY A 260 15.13 -7.37 14.69
C GLY A 260 14.17 -7.40 13.49
N ASP A 261 13.81 -8.61 13.06
CA ASP A 261 12.94 -8.80 11.89
C ASP A 261 11.47 -8.45 12.15
N ASP A 262 11.03 -8.56 13.40
CA ASP A 262 9.68 -8.19 13.84
C ASP A 262 9.61 -6.68 14.14
N PRO A 263 8.68 -5.94 13.53
CA PRO A 263 8.53 -4.51 13.76
C PRO A 263 7.81 -4.21 15.08
N ALA A 264 8.20 -3.11 15.73
CA ALA A 264 7.39 -2.53 16.80
C ALA A 264 6.20 -1.79 16.18
N ALA A 265 4.98 -2.09 16.63
CA ALA A 265 3.75 -1.57 16.06
C ALA A 265 2.91 -0.82 17.10
N LEU A 266 2.80 0.50 16.98
CA LEU A 266 1.86 1.33 17.75
C LEU A 266 0.66 1.66 16.87
N ILE A 267 -0.55 1.49 17.39
CA ILE A 267 -1.78 1.91 16.71
C ILE A 267 -2.58 2.88 17.58
N HIS A 268 -2.80 4.08 17.04
CA HIS A 268 -3.60 5.15 17.67
C HIS A 268 -5.03 5.12 17.12
N MET A 269 -6.02 4.95 17.99
CA MET A 269 -7.40 4.64 17.58
C MET A 269 -8.46 5.44 18.35
N HIS A 270 -9.65 5.53 17.77
CA HIS A 270 -10.88 5.89 18.47
C HIS A 270 -11.92 4.78 18.27
N TYR A 271 -12.58 4.36 19.36
CA TYR A 271 -13.67 3.37 19.27
C TYR A 271 -15.01 4.00 19.65
N ASP A 272 -15.87 4.14 18.65
CA ASP A 272 -17.26 4.55 18.83
C ASP A 272 -18.10 3.32 19.22
N ARG A 273 -18.28 3.15 20.53
CA ARG A 273 -19.05 2.04 21.09
C ARG A 273 -20.52 2.06 20.69
N LYS A 274 -21.11 3.24 20.48
CA LYS A 274 -22.54 3.37 20.13
C LYS A 274 -22.80 2.84 18.73
N HIS A 275 -21.90 3.16 17.81
CA HIS A 275 -22.00 2.77 16.40
C HIS A 275 -21.16 1.54 16.04
N LYS A 276 -20.50 0.90 17.03
CA LYS A 276 -19.59 -0.24 16.85
C LYS A 276 -18.55 0.04 15.75
N THR A 277 -18.02 1.26 15.72
CA THR A 277 -17.09 1.70 14.67
C THR A 277 -15.72 1.96 15.29
N LEU A 278 -14.71 1.24 14.80
CA LEU A 278 -13.31 1.42 15.18
C LEU A 278 -12.61 2.26 14.11
N TYR A 279 -12.09 3.42 14.51
CA TYR A 279 -11.31 4.31 13.66
C TYR A 279 -9.83 4.14 13.99
N ILE A 280 -9.03 3.78 12.99
CA ILE A 280 -7.58 3.67 13.08
C ILE A 280 -6.99 4.94 12.49
N LEU A 281 -6.35 5.77 13.33
CA LEU A 281 -6.07 7.18 13.04
C LEU A 281 -4.61 7.45 12.69
N ASP A 282 -3.71 6.66 13.27
CA ASP A 282 -2.27 6.77 13.07
C ASP A 282 -1.61 5.42 13.39
N GLU A 283 -0.43 5.20 12.80
CA GLU A 283 0.38 4.01 13.08
C GLU A 283 1.88 4.36 13.18
N LEU A 284 2.58 3.64 14.04
CA LEU A 284 4.04 3.45 13.97
C LEU A 284 4.26 1.99 13.61
N TYR A 285 5.17 1.72 12.68
CA TYR A 285 5.50 0.37 12.26
C TYR A 285 6.94 0.35 11.76
N GLU A 286 7.88 0.08 12.67
CA GLU A 286 9.31 0.24 12.40
C GLU A 286 10.11 -0.93 12.99
N LYS A 287 11.14 -1.36 12.27
CA LYS A 287 12.06 -2.44 12.69
C LYS A 287 13.25 -1.87 13.48
N GLU A 288 13.94 -2.75 14.20
CA GLU A 288 15.18 -2.43 14.91
C GLU A 288 15.07 -1.26 15.91
N MET A 289 13.88 -1.02 16.45
CA MET A 289 13.65 0.06 17.41
C MET A 289 14.17 -0.33 18.80
N THR A 290 15.08 0.48 19.34
CA THR A 290 15.40 0.44 20.77
C THR A 290 14.27 1.08 21.60
N ASN A 291 14.15 0.73 22.88
CA ASN A 291 13.07 1.25 23.74
C ASN A 291 13.10 2.78 23.91
N ASP A 292 14.27 3.42 23.85
CA ASP A 292 14.42 4.88 23.88
C ASP A 292 13.94 5.56 22.59
N MET A 293 14.25 4.98 21.42
CA MET A 293 13.70 5.43 20.13
C MET A 293 12.18 5.26 20.12
N LEU A 294 11.70 4.07 20.53
CA LEU A 294 10.28 3.75 20.57
C LEU A 294 9.52 4.70 21.50
N ALA A 295 10.06 4.99 22.69
CA ALA A 295 9.44 5.94 23.61
C ALA A 295 9.28 7.34 23.00
N ASN A 296 10.28 7.82 22.27
CA ASN A 296 10.23 9.13 21.62
C ASN A 296 9.15 9.20 20.53
N ASP A 297 9.06 8.16 19.68
CA ASP A 297 8.05 8.11 18.63
C ASP A 297 6.63 7.90 19.16
N VAL A 298 6.47 7.06 20.20
CA VAL A 298 5.18 6.90 20.88
C VAL A 298 4.71 8.24 21.43
N LYS A 299 5.56 8.97 22.17
CA LYS A 299 5.23 10.31 22.71
C LYS A 299 4.88 11.32 21.62
N ARG A 300 5.49 11.21 20.43
CA ARG A 300 5.17 12.09 19.30
C ARG A 300 3.77 11.82 18.73
N ILE A 301 3.29 10.58 18.79
CA ILE A 301 2.01 10.18 18.19
C ILE A 301 0.84 10.33 19.17
N ILE A 302 1.04 9.89 20.42
CA ILE A 302 -0.04 9.81 21.44
C ILE A 302 0.14 10.79 22.59
N GLU A 303 1.18 11.61 22.55
CA GLU A 303 1.52 12.59 23.59
C GLU A 303 1.68 11.92 24.96
N ASP A 304 0.85 12.28 25.92
CA ASP A 304 0.87 11.72 27.25
C ASP A 304 -0.02 10.48 27.37
N GLN A 305 -0.88 10.14 26.40
CA GLN A 305 -1.94 9.13 26.55
C GLN A 305 -1.44 7.74 26.97
N VAL A 306 -2.32 6.95 27.60
CA VAL A 306 -2.03 5.56 27.99
C VAL A 306 -1.91 4.69 26.75
N VAL A 307 -0.93 3.79 26.74
CA VAL A 307 -0.75 2.74 25.73
C VAL A 307 -0.80 1.36 26.38
N VAL A 308 -1.61 0.47 25.79
CA VAL A 308 -1.75 -0.92 26.22
C VAL A 308 -0.80 -1.79 25.39
N CYS A 309 0.19 -2.37 26.05
CA CYS A 309 1.25 -3.13 25.42
C CYS A 309 1.04 -4.63 25.58
N ASP A 310 1.76 -5.43 24.79
CA ASP A 310 1.90 -6.85 25.10
C ASP A 310 2.49 -7.05 26.51
N SER A 311 1.75 -7.76 27.36
CA SER A 311 2.16 -8.15 28.71
C SER A 311 3.31 -9.18 28.76
N ALA A 312 3.67 -9.79 27.64
CA ALA A 312 4.79 -10.74 27.55
C ALA A 312 6.16 -10.07 27.78
N GLU A 313 6.24 -8.74 27.64
CA GLU A 313 7.48 -7.95 27.75
C GLU A 313 7.44 -6.95 28.94
N PRO A 314 7.37 -7.42 30.20
CA PRO A 314 7.24 -6.54 31.38
C PRO A 314 8.46 -5.62 31.58
N LYS A 315 9.64 -6.03 31.09
CA LYS A 315 10.86 -5.21 31.14
C LYS A 315 10.73 -3.99 30.23
N SER A 316 10.32 -4.18 28.97
CA SER A 316 10.12 -3.09 28.02
C SER A 316 9.01 -2.13 28.47
N ILE A 317 7.93 -2.64 29.06
CA ILE A 317 6.90 -1.80 29.68
C ILE A 317 7.50 -0.90 30.77
N LYS A 318 8.33 -1.47 31.66
CA LYS A 318 8.98 -0.69 32.72
C LYS A 318 9.90 0.38 32.14
N GLU A 319 10.74 0.03 31.16
CA GLU A 319 11.66 0.97 30.52
C GLU A 319 10.92 2.11 29.82
N LEU A 320 9.82 1.82 29.11
CA LEU A 320 8.96 2.86 28.53
C LEU A 320 8.40 3.81 29.59
N ASN A 321 7.98 3.28 30.76
CA ASN A 321 7.53 4.11 31.88
C ASN A 321 8.66 4.97 32.46
N ASP A 322 9.86 4.42 32.63
CA ASP A 322 11.04 5.15 33.09
C ASP A 322 11.42 6.28 32.10
N LEU A 323 11.10 6.10 30.82
CA LEU A 323 11.26 7.09 29.74
C LEU A 323 10.07 8.04 29.57
N GLY A 324 9.06 7.96 30.43
CA GLY A 324 7.92 8.89 30.49
C GLY A 324 6.73 8.53 29.61
N VAL A 325 6.64 7.30 29.09
CA VAL A 325 5.44 6.78 28.40
C VAL A 325 4.51 6.12 29.41
N ARG A 326 3.21 6.43 29.40
CA ARG A 326 2.22 5.74 30.24
C ARG A 326 1.86 4.36 29.69
N ALA A 327 2.79 3.41 29.79
CA ALA A 327 2.62 2.04 29.27
C ALA A 327 2.02 1.09 30.33
N ILE A 328 0.99 0.33 29.94
CA ILE A 328 0.38 -0.72 30.76
C ILE A 328 0.31 -2.04 30.00
N GLY A 329 0.48 -3.17 30.69
CA GLY A 329 0.35 -4.49 30.05
C GLY A 329 -1.12 -4.90 29.85
N ALA A 330 -1.42 -5.52 28.71
CA ALA A 330 -2.71 -6.13 28.42
C ALA A 330 -3.03 -7.27 29.42
N LYS A 331 -4.30 -7.41 29.81
CA LYS A 331 -4.79 -8.44 30.73
C LYS A 331 -5.22 -9.69 29.95
N LYS A 332 -4.25 -10.34 29.27
CA LYS A 332 -4.49 -11.52 28.44
C LYS A 332 -4.99 -12.72 29.27
N GLY A 333 -5.98 -13.43 28.76
CA GLY A 333 -6.38 -14.78 29.20
C GLY A 333 -6.13 -15.82 28.10
N PRO A 334 -6.25 -17.14 28.41
CA PRO A 334 -6.29 -18.18 27.40
C PRO A 334 -7.36 -17.84 26.35
N ASP A 335 -7.06 -18.02 25.06
CA ASP A 335 -7.92 -17.67 23.91
C ASP A 335 -8.13 -16.16 23.62
N SER A 336 -7.41 -15.25 24.29
CA SER A 336 -7.56 -13.79 24.05
C SER A 336 -7.40 -13.40 22.57
N VAL A 337 -6.52 -14.07 21.82
CA VAL A 337 -6.34 -13.93 20.36
C VAL A 337 -7.65 -14.18 19.61
N ARG A 338 -8.23 -15.36 19.78
CA ARG A 338 -9.48 -15.76 19.13
C ARG A 338 -10.63 -14.81 19.49
N PHE A 339 -10.77 -14.46 20.78
CA PHE A 339 -11.84 -13.56 21.24
C PHE A 339 -11.71 -12.15 20.65
N GLY A 340 -10.51 -11.56 20.64
CA GLY A 340 -10.35 -10.23 20.09
C GLY A 340 -10.51 -10.20 18.56
N ILE A 341 -10.09 -11.26 17.85
CA ILE A 341 -10.40 -11.39 16.42
C ILE A 341 -11.91 -11.44 16.19
N GLN A 342 -12.64 -12.28 16.94
CA GLN A 342 -14.10 -12.37 16.82
C GLN A 342 -14.79 -11.05 17.16
N TRP A 343 -14.28 -10.31 18.15
CA TRP A 343 -14.80 -8.98 18.48
C TRP A 343 -14.55 -8.00 17.34
N LEU A 344 -13.34 -7.95 16.78
CA LEU A 344 -13.01 -7.09 15.64
C LEU A 344 -13.87 -7.39 14.42
N GLN A 345 -14.16 -8.67 14.13
CA GLN A 345 -15.07 -9.07 13.03
C GLN A 345 -16.51 -8.55 13.19
N GLN A 346 -16.92 -8.17 14.40
CA GLN A 346 -18.26 -7.62 14.68
C GLN A 346 -18.31 -6.08 14.62
N GLN A 347 -17.18 -5.42 14.37
CA GLN A 347 -17.10 -3.96 14.27
C GLN A 347 -17.17 -3.50 12.82
N ARG A 348 -17.46 -2.23 12.59
CA ARG A 348 -17.09 -1.55 11.36
C ARG A 348 -15.71 -0.94 11.56
N ILE A 349 -14.74 -1.25 10.71
CA ILE A 349 -13.37 -0.77 10.87
C ILE A 349 -13.07 0.25 9.77
N ILE A 350 -12.65 1.45 10.15
CA ILE A 350 -12.29 2.52 9.23
C ILE A 350 -10.84 2.89 9.47
N ILE A 351 -10.01 2.65 8.45
CA ILE A 351 -8.56 2.84 8.51
C ILE A 351 -8.19 4.14 7.79
N ASP A 352 -7.41 5.00 8.45
CA ASP A 352 -6.92 6.22 7.81
C ASP A 352 -6.08 5.88 6.56
N ILE A 353 -6.20 6.72 5.52
CA ILE A 353 -5.45 6.56 4.27
C ILE A 353 -3.93 6.45 4.47
N ARG A 354 -3.38 7.01 5.55
CA ARG A 354 -1.95 7.01 5.88
C ARG A 354 -1.47 5.72 6.53
N CYS A 355 -2.35 4.92 7.14
CA CYS A 355 -1.99 3.70 7.87
C CYS A 355 -1.78 2.51 6.90
N GLN A 356 -0.68 2.54 6.16
CA GLN A 356 -0.40 1.56 5.11
C GLN A 356 -0.10 0.16 5.64
N ASN A 357 0.63 0.05 6.74
CA ASN A 357 1.01 -1.23 7.32
C ASN A 357 -0.22 -1.96 7.88
N THR A 358 -1.11 -1.23 8.57
CA THR A 358 -2.38 -1.78 9.04
C THR A 358 -3.23 -2.29 7.87
N LYS A 359 -3.32 -1.53 6.77
CA LYS A 359 -4.05 -1.99 5.57
C LYS A 359 -3.45 -3.28 5.00
N ASN A 360 -2.12 -3.37 4.96
CA ASN A 360 -1.42 -4.55 4.46
C ASN A 360 -1.74 -5.79 5.31
N GLU A 361 -1.64 -5.69 6.64
CA GLU A 361 -1.97 -6.81 7.53
C GLU A 361 -3.45 -7.22 7.43
N PHE A 362 -4.38 -6.25 7.46
CA PHE A 362 -5.81 -6.55 7.35
C PHE A 362 -6.20 -7.24 6.04
N GLN A 363 -5.43 -6.99 4.98
CA GLN A 363 -5.65 -7.57 3.67
C GLN A 363 -5.16 -9.02 3.57
N THR A 364 -4.11 -9.38 4.30
CA THR A 364 -3.44 -10.69 4.21
C THR A 364 -3.74 -11.61 5.39
N TYR A 365 -4.23 -11.08 6.53
CA TYR A 365 -4.44 -11.84 7.75
C TYR A 365 -5.53 -12.89 7.59
N ARG A 366 -5.15 -14.15 7.77
CA ARG A 366 -5.94 -15.31 7.37
C ARG A 366 -5.86 -16.45 8.37
N ARG A 367 -6.75 -17.42 8.20
CA ARG A 367 -6.74 -18.68 8.97
C ARG A 367 -5.72 -19.67 8.40
N LYS A 368 -5.15 -20.51 9.27
CA LYS A 368 -4.31 -21.65 8.89
C LYS A 368 -5.12 -22.65 8.08
N GLU A 369 -4.45 -23.36 7.19
CA GLU A 369 -5.01 -24.52 6.49
C GLU A 369 -4.29 -25.78 6.96
N ASP A 370 -4.99 -26.91 6.96
CA ASP A 370 -4.34 -28.21 7.11
C ASP A 370 -3.65 -28.65 5.80
N LYS A 371 -2.95 -29.79 5.84
CA LYS A 371 -2.25 -30.36 4.67
C LYS A 371 -3.18 -30.73 3.51
N GLN A 372 -4.49 -30.76 3.74
CA GLN A 372 -5.53 -31.11 2.77
C GLN A 372 -6.24 -29.86 2.22
N GLY A 373 -5.83 -28.65 2.65
CA GLY A 373 -6.43 -27.38 2.24
C GLY A 373 -7.71 -27.00 3.01
N ASN A 374 -8.03 -27.68 4.11
CA ASN A 374 -9.18 -27.30 4.94
C ASN A 374 -8.81 -26.16 5.88
N VAL A 375 -9.70 -25.16 5.96
CA VAL A 375 -9.52 -23.99 6.83
C VAL A 375 -9.68 -24.38 8.30
N LEU A 376 -8.62 -24.19 9.08
CA LEU A 376 -8.63 -24.38 10.53
C LEU A 376 -9.17 -23.13 11.24
N PRO A 377 -9.79 -23.24 12.43
CA PRO A 377 -10.28 -22.10 13.20
C PRO A 377 -9.17 -21.31 13.92
N VAL A 378 -7.93 -21.39 13.43
CA VAL A 378 -6.73 -20.81 14.04
C VAL A 378 -6.15 -19.79 13.05
N PRO A 379 -5.87 -18.54 13.46
CA PRO A 379 -5.19 -17.58 12.59
C PRO A 379 -3.75 -18.01 12.30
N VAL A 380 -3.22 -17.58 11.14
CA VAL A 380 -1.78 -17.62 10.88
C VAL A 380 -1.11 -16.63 11.84
N ASP A 381 0.03 -17.03 12.40
CA ASP A 381 0.81 -16.23 13.35
C ASP A 381 1.99 -15.59 12.58
N LYS A 382 1.64 -14.64 11.72
CA LYS A 382 2.56 -13.91 10.81
C LYS A 382 1.87 -12.61 10.38
N ASP A 383 2.64 -11.52 10.31
CA ASP A 383 2.20 -10.19 9.86
C ASP A 383 0.90 -9.72 10.57
N ASN A 384 0.90 -9.79 11.90
CA ASN A 384 -0.24 -9.48 12.76
C ASN A 384 0.04 -8.43 13.84
N HIS A 385 1.17 -7.71 13.75
CA HIS A 385 1.62 -6.78 14.78
C HIS A 385 0.65 -5.61 14.96
N THR A 386 0.16 -5.01 13.87
CA THR A 386 -0.88 -3.96 13.96
C THR A 386 -2.18 -4.53 14.50
N ILE A 387 -2.56 -5.74 14.09
CA ILE A 387 -3.79 -6.40 14.54
C ILE A 387 -3.74 -6.71 16.04
N ASP A 388 -2.60 -7.18 16.54
CA ASP A 388 -2.38 -7.45 17.95
C ASP A 388 -2.32 -6.17 18.77
N ALA A 389 -1.61 -5.15 18.30
CA ALA A 389 -1.66 -3.81 18.88
C ALA A 389 -3.11 -3.29 18.99
N ILE A 390 -3.90 -3.36 17.92
CA ILE A 390 -5.32 -2.98 17.91
C ILE A 390 -6.11 -3.75 18.98
N ARG A 391 -5.87 -5.05 19.09
CA ARG A 391 -6.54 -5.89 20.09
C ARG A 391 -6.18 -5.47 21.52
N TYR A 392 -4.91 -5.19 21.80
CA TYR A 392 -4.47 -4.71 23.12
C TYR A 392 -5.12 -3.38 23.45
N GLY A 393 -5.07 -2.41 22.53
CA GLY A 393 -5.70 -1.09 22.72
C GLY A 393 -7.21 -1.16 22.92
N CYS A 394 -7.88 -2.18 22.37
CA CYS A 394 -9.34 -2.35 22.49
C CYS A 394 -9.79 -3.30 23.61
N GLU A 395 -8.87 -3.85 24.40
CA GLU A 395 -9.16 -4.91 25.38
C GLU A 395 -10.30 -4.56 26.35
N GLU A 396 -10.37 -3.30 26.79
CA GLU A 396 -11.40 -2.83 27.73
C GLU A 396 -12.83 -2.93 27.17
N TYR A 397 -12.98 -2.94 25.84
CA TYR A 397 -14.28 -3.04 25.17
C TYR A 397 -14.67 -4.49 24.86
N MET A 398 -13.70 -5.41 24.89
CA MET A 398 -13.90 -6.84 24.64
C MET A 398 -14.42 -7.56 25.88
N THR A 399 -14.04 -7.10 27.07
CA THR A 399 -14.43 -7.72 28.33
C THR A 399 -15.76 -7.17 28.84
N LYS A 400 -16.76 -8.05 29.04
CA LYS A 400 -17.95 -7.72 29.84
C LYS A 400 -17.52 -7.62 31.31
N ARG A 401 -17.09 -6.45 31.78
CA ARG A 401 -17.08 -6.14 33.22
C ARG A 401 -17.88 -4.87 33.51
N PRO A 402 -18.73 -4.86 34.55
CA PRO A 402 -19.39 -3.64 35.00
C PRO A 402 -18.34 -2.65 35.50
N LYS A 403 -18.53 -1.36 35.18
CA LYS A 403 -17.68 -0.28 35.68
C LYS A 403 -17.68 -0.30 37.20
N VAL A 404 -16.55 -0.65 37.82
CA VAL A 404 -16.30 -0.25 39.21
C VAL A 404 -15.84 1.20 39.14
N LYS A 405 -16.72 2.13 39.55
CA LYS A 405 -16.32 3.50 39.83
C LYS A 405 -15.42 3.45 41.07
N VAL A 406 -14.18 3.90 40.94
CA VAL A 406 -13.36 4.26 42.09
C VAL A 406 -13.57 5.77 42.29
N TYR A 407 -13.99 6.15 43.50
CA TYR A 407 -14.16 7.53 43.93
C TYR A 407 -12.80 8.17 44.24
#